data_AF-A0A942DTE1-F1
#
_entry.id   AF-A0A942DTE1-F1
#
_cell.length_a   1.000
_cell.length_b   1.000
_cell.length_c   1.000
_cell.angle_alpha   90.00
_cell.angle_beta   90.00
_cell.angle_gamma   90.00
#
_symmetry.space_group_name_H-M   'P 1'
#
loop_
_entity.id
_entity.type
_entity.pdbx_description
1 polymer ?
#
loop_
_entity_poly.entity_id
_entity_poly.type
_entity_poly.pdbx_seq_one_letter_code
_entity_poly.pdbx_strand_id
1 'polypeptide(L)'
;MNQEYFEWILLLARWLHIVVGVTWIGTSIFFMWLDRTFTPNPNSKNAGHVGDLWMVHGGGFYHVEKLLMGPTKVPEELHWFKWESYWTWMSGIFLLIAIFYTGSGTFLLDSSVSGVTYWQAVGIGVGSILVSWFFYDFLWESKLTKHKPMIGHILTILWLAGMAYFLCHTLSGRAAYIHIGAMLGTWMTANVFLRIIPRQVKMVEAAKKGEPVNQDWGKNAKNRSTHNTYFTLPVIFLMLSNHFSQTYGNQWNWLILLLISAAGAAIREFFVVRLKNPTRSKTFGAIGICLILGVVIFTRENTGNTAVAQESHHDAPAAQAAVATTSAEGMGLVKGVVEFDGDAPQTEKLLLPFACASHYNGDAYSNEILIKNGKLKNVLVRVVKGLEGKTFTDVPAEPVIVDQVGCQYEPRVAAARVGQKVEFINSDALFHNVRSITNSNEVFNIAMPNKNDRFTKVFQKPEMFVQTKCSVHPWMNAYVAVMDNPFYSVTNENGEFAIKDLPPGHYTLEAWHEVFGTQTKEIDVKANDTTKEEFEFKKKD
;
A
#
# COMPACT_ATOMS: atom_id res chain seq x y z
N MET A 1 6.87 17.23 13.14
CA MET A 1 6.53 16.13 14.07
C MET A 1 7.55 15.03 13.87
N ASN A 2 8.12 14.48 14.94
CA ASN A 2 9.05 13.34 14.82
C ASN A 2 8.28 12.15 14.20
N GLN A 3 8.92 11.47 13.24
CA GLN A 3 8.36 10.39 12.45
C GLN A 3 7.80 9.25 13.33
N GLU A 4 8.45 8.94 14.44
CA GLU A 4 8.02 7.89 15.36
C GLU A 4 6.62 8.20 15.94
N TYR A 5 6.39 9.44 16.39
CA TYR A 5 5.07 9.85 16.87
C TYR A 5 4.01 9.82 15.77
N PHE A 6 4.39 10.13 14.53
CA PHE A 6 3.46 10.04 13.40
C PHE A 6 3.01 8.60 13.14
N GLU A 7 3.95 7.65 13.21
CA GLU A 7 3.64 6.23 13.04
C GLU A 7 2.71 5.71 14.14
N TRP A 8 2.92 6.12 15.40
CA TRP A 8 1.99 5.84 16.50
C TRP A 8 0.59 6.45 16.28
N ILE A 9 0.50 7.70 15.83
CA ILE A 9 -0.78 8.33 15.51
C ILE A 9 -1.51 7.55 14.42
N LEU A 10 -0.81 7.16 13.35
CA LEU A 10 -1.41 6.38 12.27
C LEU A 10 -1.85 4.99 12.75
N LEU A 11 -1.11 4.33 13.63
CA LEU A 11 -1.51 3.07 14.24
C LEU A 11 -2.80 3.23 15.06
N LEU A 12 -2.83 4.19 15.98
CA LEU A 12 -4.00 4.45 16.83
C LEU A 12 -5.23 4.84 16.00
N ALA A 13 -5.06 5.63 14.94
CA ALA A 13 -6.14 6.01 14.06
C ALA A 13 -6.70 4.81 13.25
N ARG A 14 -5.84 3.92 12.74
CA ARG A 14 -6.28 2.67 12.10
C ARG A 14 -7.02 1.77 13.06
N TRP A 15 -6.50 1.63 14.28
CA TRP A 15 -7.13 0.83 15.32
C TRP A 15 -8.51 1.37 15.68
N LEU A 16 -8.62 2.68 15.93
CA LEU A 16 -9.90 3.35 16.15
C LEU A 16 -10.86 3.09 14.99
N HIS A 17 -10.43 3.32 13.75
CA HIS A 17 -11.27 3.18 12.56
C HIS A 17 -11.85 1.76 12.40
N ILE A 18 -11.02 0.74 12.63
CA ILE A 18 -11.46 -0.66 12.60
C ILE A 18 -12.47 -0.94 13.72
N VAL A 19 -12.19 -0.48 14.94
CA VAL A 19 -13.09 -0.70 16.10
C VAL A 19 -14.47 -0.12 15.81
N VAL A 20 -14.56 1.16 15.43
CA VAL A 20 -15.85 1.82 15.18
C VAL A 20 -16.54 1.27 13.93
N GLY A 21 -15.77 0.88 12.90
CA GLY A 21 -16.29 0.24 11.70
C GLY A 21 -16.93 -1.12 11.99
N VAL A 22 -16.29 -1.95 12.82
CA VAL A 22 -16.84 -3.23 13.28
C VAL A 22 -18.12 -3.01 14.09
N THR A 23 -18.15 -2.03 15.00
CA THR A 23 -19.36 -1.70 15.77
C THR A 23 -20.50 -1.29 14.83
N TRP A 24 -20.24 -0.40 13.87
CA TRP A 24 -21.28 0.08 12.96
C TRP A 24 -21.82 -1.03 12.05
N ILE A 25 -20.94 -1.77 11.39
CA ILE A 25 -21.30 -2.85 10.47
C ILE A 25 -21.98 -3.98 11.22
N GLY A 26 -21.46 -4.37 12.40
CA GLY A 26 -22.05 -5.39 13.26
C GLY A 26 -23.49 -5.05 13.64
N THR A 27 -23.72 -3.83 14.12
CA THR A 27 -25.05 -3.31 14.45
C THR A 27 -25.98 -3.31 13.23
N SER A 28 -25.50 -2.88 12.07
CA SER A 28 -26.30 -2.88 10.83
C SER A 28 -26.69 -4.30 10.39
N ILE A 29 -25.78 -5.27 10.50
CA ILE A 29 -26.06 -6.67 10.17
C ILE A 29 -27.08 -7.26 11.15
N PHE A 30 -26.91 -6.98 12.44
CA PHE A 30 -27.80 -7.44 13.50
C PHE A 30 -29.23 -6.93 13.29
N PHE A 31 -29.44 -5.62 13.08
CA PHE A 31 -30.77 -5.07 12.86
C PHE A 31 -31.43 -5.58 11.58
N MET A 32 -30.66 -5.81 10.52
CA MET A 32 -31.20 -6.41 9.30
C MET A 32 -31.63 -7.86 9.47
N TRP A 33 -30.92 -8.62 10.31
CA TRP A 33 -31.34 -9.96 10.70
C TRP A 33 -32.61 -9.90 11.57
N LEU A 34 -32.64 -9.02 12.57
CA LEU A 34 -33.79 -8.82 13.47
C LEU A 34 -35.07 -8.51 12.68
N ASP A 35 -35.00 -7.51 11.78
CA ASP A 35 -36.11 -7.07 10.92
C ASP A 35 -36.69 -8.17 10.03
N ARG A 36 -35.91 -9.21 9.76
CA ARG A 36 -36.30 -10.32 8.89
C ARG A 36 -36.73 -11.57 9.66
N THR A 37 -36.42 -11.63 10.95
CA THR A 37 -36.67 -12.81 11.79
C THR A 37 -37.93 -12.67 12.62
N PHE A 38 -38.42 -11.45 12.87
CA PHE A 38 -39.69 -11.22 13.56
C PHE A 38 -40.84 -12.05 12.98
N THR A 39 -41.53 -12.76 13.86
CA THR A 39 -42.72 -13.55 13.54
C THR A 39 -43.98 -12.78 13.94
N PRO A 40 -45.01 -12.71 13.08
CA PRO A 40 -46.29 -12.14 13.49
C PRO A 40 -46.88 -12.92 14.68
N ASN A 41 -47.28 -12.21 15.72
CA ASN A 41 -47.96 -12.79 16.87
C ASN A 41 -49.41 -12.27 16.92
N PRO A 42 -50.41 -13.08 16.54
CA PRO A 42 -51.82 -12.69 16.55
C PRO A 42 -52.36 -12.38 17.95
N ASN A 43 -51.69 -12.86 19.00
CA ASN A 43 -52.11 -12.69 20.39
C ASN A 43 -51.54 -11.42 21.03
N SER A 44 -50.69 -10.67 20.32
CA SER A 44 -50.15 -9.42 20.86
C SER A 44 -51.25 -8.37 21.03
N LYS A 45 -51.30 -7.77 22.23
CA LYS A 45 -52.24 -6.70 22.57
C LYS A 45 -51.65 -5.30 22.31
N ASN A 46 -50.38 -5.23 21.92
CA ASN A 46 -49.68 -3.96 21.72
C ASN A 46 -50.11 -3.32 20.39
N ALA A 47 -50.62 -2.10 20.45
CA ALA A 47 -51.04 -1.38 19.26
C ALA A 47 -49.83 -1.12 18.33
N GLY A 48 -50.01 -1.38 17.03
CA GLY A 48 -48.95 -1.25 16.04
C GLY A 48 -47.95 -2.42 16.04
N HIS A 49 -48.23 -3.52 16.73
CA HIS A 49 -47.38 -4.70 16.74
C HIS A 49 -47.19 -5.30 15.34
N VAL A 50 -45.93 -5.47 14.93
CA VAL A 50 -45.56 -6.08 13.65
C VAL A 50 -45.16 -7.54 13.83
N GLY A 51 -44.45 -7.84 14.90
CA GLY A 51 -43.91 -9.16 15.18
C GLY A 51 -42.94 -9.10 16.37
N ASP A 52 -42.70 -10.27 16.94
CA ASP A 52 -41.84 -10.47 18.10
C ASP A 52 -40.81 -11.58 17.86
N LEU A 53 -39.80 -11.63 18.74
CA LEU A 53 -38.73 -12.61 18.71
C LEU A 53 -38.18 -12.80 20.12
N TRP A 54 -37.91 -14.06 20.47
CA TRP A 54 -37.10 -14.42 21.63
C TRP A 54 -35.66 -14.68 21.21
N MET A 55 -34.71 -14.14 21.99
CA MET A 55 -33.28 -14.35 21.77
C MET A 55 -32.56 -14.57 23.10
N VAL A 56 -31.43 -15.29 23.06
CA VAL A 56 -30.60 -15.59 24.24
C VAL A 56 -29.20 -15.00 24.05
N HIS A 57 -28.68 -14.31 25.06
CA HIS A 57 -27.31 -13.82 25.05
C HIS A 57 -26.81 -13.55 26.48
N GLY A 58 -25.53 -13.80 26.76
CA GLY A 58 -24.90 -13.45 28.04
C GLY A 58 -25.61 -14.03 29.28
N GLY A 59 -26.21 -15.21 29.16
CA GLY A 59 -26.94 -15.88 30.25
C GLY A 59 -28.40 -15.42 30.46
N GLY A 60 -28.93 -14.49 29.64
CA GLY A 60 -30.31 -14.01 29.74
C GLY A 60 -31.15 -14.28 28.48
N PHE A 61 -32.46 -14.30 28.67
CA PHE A 61 -33.46 -14.33 27.58
C PHE A 61 -34.03 -12.93 27.36
N TYR A 62 -34.05 -12.48 26.12
CA TYR A 62 -34.60 -11.20 25.71
C TYR A 62 -35.83 -11.44 24.84
N HIS A 63 -36.91 -10.72 25.14
CA HIS A 63 -38.09 -10.63 24.28
C HIS A 63 -38.07 -9.28 23.58
N VAL A 64 -38.00 -9.29 22.25
CA VAL A 64 -37.94 -8.08 21.44
C VAL A 64 -39.20 -8.01 20.59
N GLU A 65 -39.89 -6.88 20.67
CA GLU A 65 -41.08 -6.60 19.86
C GLU A 65 -40.83 -5.43 18.92
N LYS A 66 -41.26 -5.56 17.67
CA LYS A 66 -41.25 -4.45 16.72
C LYS A 66 -42.63 -3.79 16.65
N LEU A 67 -42.66 -2.51 16.99
CA LEU A 67 -43.87 -1.70 16.96
C LEU A 67 -43.77 -0.61 15.89
N LEU A 68 -44.78 -0.51 15.02
CA LEU A 68 -45.03 0.70 14.24
C LEU A 68 -45.78 1.67 15.15
N MET A 69 -45.02 2.57 15.79
CA MET A 69 -45.59 3.52 16.74
C MET A 69 -46.63 4.42 16.06
N GLY A 70 -47.86 4.40 16.59
CA GLY A 70 -48.96 5.31 16.25
C GLY A 70 -49.22 6.25 17.44
N PRO A 71 -50.48 6.47 17.91
CA PRO A 71 -50.74 7.23 19.14
C PRO A 71 -50.33 6.48 20.42
N THR A 72 -49.42 5.51 20.32
CA THR A 72 -48.83 4.79 21.45
C THR A 72 -47.77 5.66 22.12
N LYS A 73 -47.70 5.63 23.45
CA LYS A 73 -46.72 6.41 24.24
C LYS A 73 -45.30 5.97 23.86
N VAL A 74 -44.55 6.86 23.20
CA VAL A 74 -43.13 6.66 22.93
C VAL A 74 -42.37 6.63 24.26
N PRO A 75 -41.46 5.65 24.49
CA PRO A 75 -40.62 5.65 25.68
C PRO A 75 -39.85 6.96 25.87
N GLU A 76 -39.62 7.34 27.13
CA GLU A 76 -38.86 8.56 27.46
C GLU A 76 -37.40 8.45 27.00
N GLU A 77 -36.82 7.27 27.17
CA GLU A 77 -35.46 6.95 26.76
C GLU A 77 -35.44 6.17 25.44
N LEU A 78 -34.74 6.72 24.45
CA LEU A 78 -34.51 6.09 23.16
C LEU A 78 -33.01 6.04 22.87
N HIS A 79 -32.49 4.86 22.55
CA HIS A 79 -31.14 4.72 22.04
C HIS A 79 -31.09 5.02 20.53
N TRP A 80 -30.12 5.83 20.11
CA TRP A 80 -29.96 6.24 18.71
C TRP A 80 -28.66 5.71 18.12
N PHE A 81 -28.78 4.74 17.21
CA PHE A 81 -27.66 4.15 16.47
C PHE A 81 -27.18 5.07 15.34
N LYS A 82 -26.39 6.09 15.71
CA LYS A 82 -25.84 7.09 14.76
C LYS A 82 -24.35 7.32 14.92
N TRP A 83 -23.83 7.20 16.15
CA TRP A 83 -22.47 7.58 16.49
C TRP A 83 -21.44 6.65 15.85
N GLU A 84 -21.76 5.38 15.71
CA GLU A 84 -20.90 4.37 15.09
C GLU A 84 -20.58 4.74 13.64
N SER A 85 -21.60 5.19 12.90
CA SER A 85 -21.44 5.68 11.52
C SER A 85 -20.59 6.94 11.43
N TYR A 86 -20.82 7.89 12.36
CA TYR A 86 -20.13 9.18 12.34
C TYR A 86 -18.65 9.02 12.70
N TRP A 87 -18.34 8.25 13.74
CA TRP A 87 -16.96 7.96 14.13
C TRP A 87 -16.21 7.16 13.07
N THR A 88 -16.88 6.21 12.40
CA THR A 88 -16.27 5.48 11.27
C THR A 88 -15.88 6.43 10.14
N TRP A 89 -16.76 7.36 9.78
CA TRP A 89 -16.46 8.33 8.73
C TRP A 89 -15.36 9.31 9.15
N MET A 90 -15.44 9.89 10.35
CA MET A 90 -14.44 10.85 10.83
C MET A 90 -13.04 10.23 10.90
N SER A 91 -12.94 9.02 11.47
CA SER A 91 -11.66 8.28 11.53
C SER A 91 -11.15 7.88 10.14
N GLY A 92 -12.05 7.49 9.22
CA GLY A 92 -11.70 7.13 7.85
C GLY A 92 -11.20 8.32 7.02
N ILE A 93 -11.86 9.48 7.12
CA ILE A 93 -11.42 10.71 6.46
C ILE A 93 -10.10 11.20 7.06
N PHE A 94 -9.92 11.11 8.37
CA PHE A 94 -8.63 11.40 9.00
C PHE A 94 -7.52 10.53 8.40
N LEU A 95 -7.73 9.21 8.28
CA LEU A 95 -6.75 8.30 7.69
C LEU A 95 -6.50 8.59 6.20
N LEU A 96 -7.55 8.91 5.43
CA LEU A 96 -7.43 9.30 4.03
C LEU A 96 -6.52 10.53 3.89
N ILE A 97 -6.79 11.59 4.66
CA ILE A 97 -5.99 12.82 4.65
C ILE A 97 -4.56 12.50 5.08
N ALA A 98 -4.39 11.85 6.23
CA ALA A 98 -3.08 11.58 6.81
C ALA A 98 -2.20 10.71 5.92
N ILE A 99 -2.75 9.73 5.21
CA ILE A 99 -1.97 8.78 4.40
C ILE A 99 -1.80 9.26 2.96
N PHE A 100 -2.86 9.79 2.33
CA PHE A 100 -2.86 10.07 0.89
C PHE A 100 -2.65 11.55 0.54
N TYR A 101 -2.97 12.47 1.44
CA TYR A 101 -2.82 13.91 1.21
C TYR A 101 -1.70 14.54 2.06
N THR A 102 -0.84 13.71 2.66
CA THR A 102 0.43 14.15 3.23
C THR A 102 1.59 13.41 2.54
N GLY A 103 2.81 13.95 2.62
CA GLY A 103 3.99 13.32 2.01
C GLY A 103 4.08 13.49 0.49
N SER A 104 3.70 14.66 -0.04
CA SER A 104 3.90 15.07 -1.44
C SER A 104 3.32 14.14 -2.52
N GLY A 105 2.37 13.26 -2.15
CA GLY A 105 1.67 12.41 -3.09
C GLY A 105 2.25 11.01 -3.28
N THR A 106 3.19 10.56 -2.44
CA THR A 106 3.79 9.20 -2.52
C THR A 106 2.77 8.07 -2.73
N PHE A 107 1.66 8.08 -2.00
CA PHE A 107 0.63 7.04 -2.13
C PHE A 107 -0.50 7.42 -3.08
N LEU A 108 -0.53 8.67 -3.55
CA LEU A 108 -1.61 9.24 -4.36
C LEU A 108 -1.28 9.22 -5.86
N LEU A 109 -0.02 9.52 -6.20
CA LEU A 109 0.47 9.70 -7.55
C LEU A 109 1.15 8.42 -8.06
N ASP A 110 1.06 8.23 -9.37
CA ASP A 110 1.77 7.20 -10.12
C ASP A 110 2.00 7.72 -11.54
N SER A 111 3.26 8.02 -11.86
CA SER A 111 3.63 8.58 -13.17
C SER A 111 3.48 7.58 -14.32
N SER A 112 3.41 6.28 -14.03
CA SER A 112 3.11 5.26 -15.04
C SER A 112 1.64 5.27 -15.46
N VAL A 113 0.75 5.75 -14.57
CA VAL A 113 -0.70 5.82 -14.80
C VAL A 113 -1.10 7.15 -15.43
N SER A 114 -0.68 8.28 -14.84
CA SER A 114 -0.98 9.60 -15.41
C SER A 114 -0.01 10.69 -14.97
N GLY A 115 0.11 11.75 -15.78
CA GLY A 115 0.96 12.92 -15.51
C GLY A 115 0.34 13.99 -14.62
N VAL A 116 -0.67 13.66 -13.80
CA VAL A 116 -1.35 14.65 -12.94
C VAL A 116 -0.41 15.15 -11.84
N THR A 117 -0.47 16.45 -11.57
CA THR A 117 0.27 17.06 -10.46
C THR A 117 -0.35 16.69 -9.12
N TYR A 118 0.41 16.84 -8.03
CA TYR A 118 -0.05 16.58 -6.67
C TYR A 118 -1.39 17.26 -6.33
N TRP A 119 -1.52 18.57 -6.58
CA TRP A 119 -2.75 19.30 -6.26
C TRP A 119 -3.93 18.92 -7.15
N GLN A 120 -3.68 18.56 -8.41
CA GLN A 120 -4.72 17.99 -9.27
C GLN A 120 -5.20 16.65 -8.73
N ALA A 121 -4.28 15.78 -8.30
CA ALA A 121 -4.63 14.48 -7.73
C ALA A 121 -5.41 14.61 -6.41
N VAL A 122 -5.02 15.56 -5.54
CA VAL A 122 -5.78 15.88 -4.31
C VAL A 122 -7.17 16.38 -4.67
N GLY A 123 -7.28 17.30 -5.64
CA GLY A 123 -8.56 17.82 -6.13
C GLY A 123 -9.46 16.74 -6.72
N ILE A 124 -8.89 15.82 -7.52
CA ILE A 124 -9.59 14.65 -8.06
C ILE A 124 -10.06 13.74 -6.94
N GLY A 125 -9.19 13.43 -5.97
CA GLY A 125 -9.52 12.58 -4.82
C GLY A 125 -10.69 13.12 -4.01
N VAL A 126 -10.59 14.37 -3.53
CA VAL A 126 -11.64 15.03 -2.75
C VAL A 126 -12.90 15.24 -3.58
N GLY A 127 -12.74 15.71 -4.82
CA GLY A 127 -13.83 15.94 -5.76
C GLY A 127 -14.61 14.67 -6.07
N SER A 128 -13.92 13.54 -6.24
CA SER A 128 -14.55 12.25 -6.52
C SER A 128 -15.50 11.81 -5.40
N ILE A 129 -15.17 12.07 -4.14
CA ILE A 129 -15.99 11.72 -2.98
C ILE A 129 -17.21 12.65 -2.90
N LEU A 130 -17.00 13.97 -3.01
CA LEU A 130 -18.06 14.97 -2.90
C LEU A 130 -19.07 14.92 -4.05
N VAL A 131 -18.58 14.93 -5.30
CA VAL A 131 -19.43 14.90 -6.50
C VAL A 131 -20.23 13.61 -6.56
N SER A 132 -19.60 12.47 -6.24
CA SER A 132 -20.29 11.19 -6.21
C SER A 132 -21.38 11.14 -5.16
N TRP A 133 -21.15 11.71 -3.98
CA TRP A 133 -22.18 11.80 -2.96
C TRP A 133 -23.38 12.63 -3.43
N PHE A 134 -23.15 13.81 -4.02
CA PHE A 134 -24.24 14.61 -4.60
C PHE A 134 -25.00 13.83 -5.66
N PHE A 135 -24.30 13.24 -6.63
CA PHE A 135 -24.91 12.41 -7.67
C PHE A 135 -25.81 11.32 -7.06
N TYR A 136 -25.28 10.54 -6.12
CA TYR A 136 -25.99 9.47 -5.46
C TYR A 136 -27.21 9.96 -4.68
N ASP A 137 -27.05 11.01 -3.87
CA ASP A 137 -28.12 11.51 -3.01
C ASP A 137 -29.26 12.14 -3.81
N PHE A 138 -28.94 12.96 -4.82
CA PHE A 138 -29.92 13.53 -5.75
C PHE A 138 -30.65 12.46 -6.55
N LEU A 139 -29.92 11.47 -7.08
CA LEU A 139 -30.51 10.35 -7.83
C LEU A 139 -31.58 9.65 -6.99
N TRP A 140 -31.27 9.32 -5.75
CA TRP A 140 -32.15 8.55 -4.86
C TRP A 140 -33.23 9.38 -4.14
N GLU A 141 -33.15 10.71 -4.16
CA GLU A 141 -34.27 11.58 -3.75
C GLU A 141 -35.18 12.00 -4.91
N SER A 142 -34.74 11.82 -6.15
CA SER A 142 -35.50 12.18 -7.34
C SER A 142 -36.86 11.45 -7.42
N LYS A 143 -37.81 12.06 -8.13
CA LYS A 143 -39.11 11.41 -8.41
C LYS A 143 -38.93 10.15 -9.27
N LEU A 144 -37.90 10.11 -10.12
CA LEU A 144 -37.63 9.00 -11.03
C LEU A 144 -37.40 7.70 -10.27
N THR A 145 -36.48 7.70 -9.30
CA THR A 145 -36.11 6.49 -8.56
C THR A 145 -37.18 6.05 -7.57
N LYS A 146 -38.04 6.96 -7.12
CA LYS A 146 -39.22 6.64 -6.31
C LYS A 146 -40.27 5.81 -7.07
N HIS A 147 -40.42 6.05 -8.38
CA HIS A 147 -41.37 5.30 -9.23
C HIS A 147 -40.72 4.13 -9.96
N LYS A 148 -39.44 4.27 -10.37
CA LYS A 148 -38.68 3.28 -11.13
C LYS A 148 -37.33 3.00 -10.46
N PRO A 149 -37.31 2.30 -9.30
CA PRO A 149 -36.08 2.09 -8.52
C PRO A 149 -34.99 1.33 -9.28
N MET A 150 -35.36 0.44 -10.22
CA MET A 150 -34.41 -0.28 -11.06
C MET A 150 -33.50 0.64 -11.87
N ILE A 151 -34.03 1.76 -12.38
CA ILE A 151 -33.21 2.75 -13.11
C ILE A 151 -32.18 3.37 -12.16
N GLY A 152 -32.57 3.67 -10.92
CA GLY A 152 -31.66 4.17 -9.90
C GLY A 152 -30.51 3.20 -9.58
N HIS A 153 -30.82 1.91 -9.47
CA HIS A 153 -29.79 0.88 -9.26
C HIS A 153 -28.81 0.80 -10.43
N ILE A 154 -29.31 0.76 -11.68
CA ILE A 154 -28.46 0.71 -12.88
C ILE A 154 -27.55 1.95 -12.94
N LEU A 155 -28.09 3.15 -12.75
CA LEU A 155 -27.30 4.39 -12.78
C LEU A 155 -26.27 4.44 -11.66
N THR A 156 -26.59 3.91 -10.47
CA THR A 156 -25.63 3.82 -9.37
C THR A 156 -24.47 2.88 -9.70
N ILE A 157 -24.75 1.73 -10.32
CA ILE A 157 -23.72 0.75 -10.74
C ILE A 157 -22.86 1.34 -11.86
N LEU A 158 -23.46 1.99 -12.86
CA LEU A 158 -22.73 2.65 -13.94
C LEU A 158 -21.83 3.78 -13.42
N TRP A 159 -22.32 4.56 -12.46
CA TRP A 159 -21.50 5.60 -11.81
C TRP A 159 -20.33 4.98 -11.04
N LEU A 160 -20.56 3.92 -10.27
CA LEU A 160 -19.49 3.22 -9.55
C LEU A 160 -18.44 2.65 -10.52
N ALA A 161 -18.88 2.06 -11.64
CA ALA A 161 -17.99 1.55 -12.67
C ALA A 161 -17.19 2.67 -13.36
N GLY A 162 -17.84 3.77 -13.70
CA GLY A 162 -17.21 4.94 -14.29
C GLY A 162 -16.19 5.58 -13.36
N MET A 163 -16.50 5.72 -12.06
CA MET A 163 -15.57 6.26 -11.06
C MET A 163 -14.41 5.31 -10.78
N ALA A 164 -14.65 3.99 -10.72
CA ALA A 164 -13.59 3.00 -10.56
C ALA A 164 -12.63 3.05 -11.75
N TYR A 165 -13.15 3.08 -12.98
CA TYR A 165 -12.36 3.24 -14.18
C TYR A 165 -11.57 4.55 -14.17
N PHE A 166 -12.26 5.68 -13.97
CA PHE A 166 -11.64 7.02 -13.96
C PHE A 166 -10.53 7.13 -12.92
N LEU A 167 -10.76 6.72 -11.68
CA LEU A 167 -9.77 6.84 -10.60
C LEU A 167 -8.58 5.89 -10.82
N CYS A 168 -8.80 4.66 -11.29
CA CYS A 168 -7.70 3.73 -11.58
C CYS A 168 -6.82 4.17 -12.77
N HIS A 169 -7.32 5.04 -13.65
CA HIS A 169 -6.57 5.60 -14.78
C HIS A 169 -6.05 7.02 -14.52
N THR A 170 -6.21 7.55 -13.31
CA THR A 170 -5.76 8.91 -12.96
C THR A 170 -4.89 8.93 -11.71
N LEU A 171 -5.27 8.18 -10.68
CA LEU A 171 -4.52 8.06 -9.43
C LEU A 171 -3.76 6.74 -9.41
N SER A 172 -2.84 6.58 -8.45
CA SER A 172 -2.24 5.26 -8.18
C SER A 172 -3.34 4.24 -7.90
N GLY A 173 -3.15 2.98 -8.31
CA GLY A 173 -4.17 1.93 -8.08
C GLY A 173 -4.55 1.80 -6.59
N ARG A 174 -3.55 1.95 -5.71
CA ARG A 174 -3.73 1.99 -4.25
C ARG A 174 -4.64 3.14 -3.82
N ALA A 175 -4.41 4.35 -4.32
CA ALA A 175 -5.26 5.49 -4.03
C ALA A 175 -6.66 5.31 -4.60
N ALA A 176 -6.79 4.85 -5.84
CA ALA A 176 -8.07 4.66 -6.50
C ALA A 176 -9.02 3.78 -5.67
N TYR A 177 -8.53 2.64 -5.18
CA TYR A 177 -9.32 1.71 -4.35
C TYR A 177 -9.80 2.36 -3.05
N ILE A 178 -8.90 3.04 -2.33
CA ILE A 178 -9.25 3.71 -1.08
C ILE A 178 -10.23 4.87 -1.32
N HIS A 179 -10.10 5.61 -2.43
CA HIS A 179 -11.03 6.69 -2.76
C HIS A 179 -12.43 6.16 -3.13
N ILE A 180 -12.53 5.02 -3.83
CA ILE A 180 -13.81 4.34 -4.03
C ILE A 180 -14.39 3.85 -2.71
N GLY A 181 -13.55 3.34 -1.79
CA GLY A 181 -13.97 2.95 -0.45
C GLY A 181 -14.50 4.14 0.36
N ALA A 182 -13.78 5.26 0.34
CA ALA A 182 -14.16 6.51 1.00
C ALA A 182 -15.44 7.12 0.40
N MET A 183 -15.62 7.01 -0.92
CA MET A 183 -16.85 7.40 -1.62
C MET A 183 -18.05 6.60 -1.11
N LEU A 184 -17.97 5.27 -1.10
CA LEU A 184 -19.03 4.40 -0.60
C LEU A 184 -19.30 4.62 0.90
N GLY A 185 -18.24 4.73 1.71
CA GLY A 185 -18.36 5.05 3.14
C GLY A 185 -19.04 6.40 3.38
N THR A 186 -18.74 7.41 2.56
CA THR A 186 -19.41 8.73 2.61
C THR A 186 -20.87 8.63 2.23
N TRP A 187 -21.23 7.88 1.19
CA TRP A 187 -22.65 7.62 0.85
C TRP A 187 -23.39 6.98 2.02
N MET A 188 -22.76 5.99 2.66
CA MET A 188 -23.35 5.26 3.77
C MET A 188 -23.57 6.14 4.99
N THR A 189 -22.58 6.96 5.37
CA THR A 189 -22.71 7.87 6.52
C THR A 189 -23.65 9.03 6.22
N ALA A 190 -23.62 9.59 5.00
CA ALA A 190 -24.56 10.63 4.59
C ALA A 190 -26.01 10.11 4.58
N ASN A 191 -26.24 8.85 4.19
CA ASN A 191 -27.53 8.20 4.34
C ASN A 191 -28.00 8.21 5.80
N VAL A 192 -27.11 7.90 6.75
CA VAL A 192 -27.44 7.93 8.19
C VAL A 192 -27.75 9.35 8.65
N PHE A 193 -26.84 10.29 8.39
CA PHE A 193 -26.89 11.67 8.89
C PHE A 193 -28.03 12.49 8.27
N LEU A 194 -28.22 12.42 6.95
CA LEU A 194 -29.15 13.32 6.24
C LEU A 194 -30.51 12.69 5.94
N ARG A 195 -30.59 11.35 5.87
CA ARG A 195 -31.78 10.66 5.36
C ARG A 195 -32.45 9.73 6.37
N ILE A 196 -31.70 9.05 7.24
CA ILE A 196 -32.25 8.09 8.21
C ILE A 196 -32.62 8.81 9.51
N ILE A 197 -31.64 9.44 10.17
CA ILE A 197 -31.86 10.06 11.49
C ILE A 197 -32.91 11.17 11.44
N PRO A 198 -32.90 12.13 10.48
CA PRO A 198 -33.93 13.16 10.42
C PRO A 198 -35.35 12.60 10.20
N ARG A 199 -35.49 11.49 9.46
CA ARG A 199 -36.79 10.83 9.26
C ARG A 199 -37.25 10.10 10.52
N GLN A 200 -36.34 9.45 11.23
CA GLN A 200 -36.64 8.81 12.52
C GLN A 200 -37.02 9.83 13.58
N VAL A 201 -36.35 11.00 13.63
CA VAL A 201 -36.73 12.11 14.52
C VAL A 201 -38.16 12.55 14.25
N LYS A 202 -38.54 12.79 12.99
CA LYS A 202 -39.93 13.13 12.63
C LYS A 202 -40.94 12.06 13.04
N MET A 203 -40.59 10.78 12.88
CA MET A 203 -41.44 9.67 13.32
C MET A 203 -41.65 9.69 14.83
N VAL A 204 -40.59 9.90 15.60
CA VAL A 204 -40.64 9.99 17.07
C VAL A 204 -41.44 11.21 17.53
N GLU A 205 -41.26 12.36 16.89
CA GLU A 205 -42.00 13.59 17.22
C GLU A 205 -43.51 13.43 16.96
N ALA A 206 -43.90 12.88 15.80
CA ALA A 206 -45.31 12.63 15.50
C ALA A 206 -45.94 11.64 16.50
N ALA A 207 -45.24 10.55 16.79
CA ALA A 207 -45.71 9.56 17.77
C ALA A 207 -45.83 10.16 19.19
N LYS A 208 -44.88 11.01 19.62
CA LYS A 208 -44.96 11.72 20.91
C LYS A 208 -46.15 12.66 21.01
N LYS A 209 -46.58 13.25 19.89
CA LYS A 209 -47.77 14.12 19.81
C LYS A 209 -49.08 13.34 19.69
N GLY A 210 -49.03 12.01 19.60
CA GLY A 210 -50.21 11.19 19.32
C GLY A 210 -50.72 11.33 17.88
N GLU A 211 -49.92 11.90 16.98
CA GLU A 211 -50.26 12.09 15.58
C GLU A 211 -49.98 10.80 14.77
N PRO A 212 -50.74 10.52 13.69
CA PRO A 212 -50.43 9.43 12.79
C PRO A 212 -49.02 9.57 12.19
N VAL A 213 -48.17 8.56 12.37
CA VAL A 213 -46.83 8.55 11.79
C VAL A 213 -46.89 8.34 10.28
N ASN A 214 -46.30 9.26 9.52
CA ASN A 214 -46.19 9.12 8.06
C ASN A 214 -45.31 7.91 7.70
N GLN A 215 -45.93 6.91 7.09
CA GLN A 215 -45.26 5.65 6.73
C GLN A 215 -44.13 5.82 5.70
N ASP A 216 -44.15 6.89 4.91
CA ASP A 216 -43.11 7.14 3.91
C ASP A 216 -41.79 7.51 4.56
N TRP A 217 -41.78 8.08 5.77
CA TRP A 217 -40.54 8.34 6.51
C TRP A 217 -39.80 7.05 6.81
N GLY A 218 -40.50 6.04 7.34
CA GLY A 218 -39.95 4.73 7.65
C GLY A 218 -39.52 3.97 6.39
N LYS A 219 -40.35 3.96 5.34
CA LYS A 219 -40.01 3.32 4.05
C LYS A 219 -38.76 3.92 3.42
N ASN A 220 -38.67 5.26 3.38
CA ASN A 220 -37.51 5.93 2.79
C ASN A 220 -36.24 5.76 3.62
N ALA A 221 -36.33 5.77 4.96
CA ALA A 221 -35.19 5.47 5.84
C ALA A 221 -34.72 4.01 5.64
N LYS A 222 -35.65 3.06 5.56
CA LYS A 222 -35.35 1.65 5.28
C LYS A 222 -34.68 1.46 3.92
N ASN A 223 -35.11 2.20 2.89
CA ASN A 223 -34.47 2.13 1.57
C ASN A 223 -32.97 2.49 1.65
N ARG A 224 -32.62 3.58 2.34
CA ARG A 224 -31.22 3.98 2.53
C ARG A 224 -30.42 2.97 3.37
N SER A 225 -31.03 2.41 4.42
CA SER A 225 -30.42 1.33 5.20
C SER A 225 -30.17 0.06 4.37
N THR A 226 -31.08 -0.24 3.43
CA THR A 226 -30.92 -1.35 2.48
C THR A 226 -29.72 -1.13 1.56
N HIS A 227 -29.50 0.09 1.05
CA HIS A 227 -28.29 0.39 0.27
C HIS A 227 -27.02 0.18 1.09
N ASN A 228 -26.96 0.72 2.32
CA ASN A 228 -25.82 0.57 3.22
C ASN A 228 -25.47 -0.91 3.48
N THR A 229 -26.50 -1.75 3.60
CA THR A 229 -26.36 -3.20 3.73
C THR A 229 -25.56 -3.82 2.58
N TYR A 230 -25.87 -3.49 1.32
CA TYR A 230 -25.17 -4.05 0.17
C TYR A 230 -23.80 -3.43 -0.06
N PHE A 231 -23.57 -2.19 0.38
CA PHE A 231 -22.25 -1.54 0.32
C PHE A 231 -21.26 -2.05 1.37
N THR A 232 -21.75 -2.69 2.44
CA THR A 232 -20.92 -3.15 3.56
C THR A 232 -19.75 -4.04 3.13
N LEU A 233 -20.01 -5.15 2.43
CA LEU A 233 -18.95 -6.09 2.04
C LEU A 233 -17.98 -5.49 1.00
N PRO A 234 -18.45 -4.76 -0.03
CA PRO A 234 -17.57 -3.98 -0.90
C PRO A 234 -16.64 -3.01 -0.14
N VAL A 235 -17.16 -2.25 0.83
CA VAL A 235 -16.35 -1.29 1.60
C VAL A 235 -15.30 -2.01 2.45
N ILE A 236 -15.64 -3.13 3.10
CA ILE A 236 -14.68 -3.93 3.85
C ILE A 236 -13.55 -4.42 2.94
N PHE A 237 -13.89 -4.93 1.74
CA PHE A 237 -12.87 -5.32 0.77
C PHE A 237 -11.95 -4.15 0.40
N LEU A 238 -12.51 -2.98 0.10
CA LEU A 238 -11.73 -1.80 -0.27
C LEU A 238 -10.81 -1.35 0.87
N MET A 239 -11.25 -1.45 2.14
CA MET A 239 -10.40 -1.19 3.30
C MET A 239 -9.22 -2.17 3.41
N LEU A 240 -9.43 -3.44 3.08
CA LEU A 240 -8.40 -4.49 3.13
C LEU A 240 -7.50 -4.52 1.89
N SER A 241 -7.95 -3.96 0.76
CA SER A 241 -7.31 -4.11 -0.54
C SER A 241 -5.85 -3.66 -0.59
N ASN A 242 -5.48 -2.65 0.20
CA ASN A 242 -4.08 -2.16 0.27
C ASN A 242 -3.08 -3.19 0.78
N HIS A 243 -3.54 -4.26 1.44
CA HIS A 243 -2.71 -5.38 1.88
C HIS A 243 -2.48 -6.44 0.79
N PHE A 244 -3.12 -6.28 -0.38
CA PHE A 244 -3.07 -7.25 -1.48
C PHE A 244 -2.78 -6.52 -2.80
N SER A 245 -1.50 -6.29 -3.08
CA SER A 245 -1.02 -5.58 -4.28
C SER A 245 -1.47 -6.22 -5.59
N GLN A 246 -1.72 -7.53 -5.61
CA GLN A 246 -2.25 -8.25 -6.77
C GLN A 246 -3.61 -7.72 -7.23
N THR A 247 -4.37 -7.07 -6.34
CA THR A 247 -5.66 -6.49 -6.71
C THR A 247 -5.50 -5.16 -7.42
N TYR A 248 -4.87 -4.18 -6.77
CA TYR A 248 -4.78 -2.81 -7.27
C TYR A 248 -3.62 -2.55 -8.24
N GLY A 249 -2.58 -3.39 -8.21
CA GLY A 249 -1.41 -3.32 -9.09
C GLY A 249 -1.58 -4.04 -10.43
N ASN A 250 -2.69 -4.75 -10.65
CA ASN A 250 -2.97 -5.41 -11.92
C ASN A 250 -3.44 -4.38 -12.98
N GLN A 251 -3.10 -4.59 -14.25
CA GLN A 251 -3.56 -3.76 -15.37
C GLN A 251 -5.11 -3.67 -15.48
N TRP A 252 -5.83 -4.67 -14.97
CA TRP A 252 -7.30 -4.72 -14.91
C TRP A 252 -7.86 -4.38 -13.52
N ASN A 253 -7.12 -3.62 -12.71
CA ASN A 253 -7.48 -3.28 -11.33
C ASN A 253 -8.94 -2.78 -11.19
N TRP A 254 -9.41 -1.86 -12.04
CA TRP A 254 -10.78 -1.35 -11.98
C TRP A 254 -11.83 -2.46 -12.16
N LEU A 255 -11.56 -3.45 -13.02
CA LEU A 255 -12.46 -4.58 -13.25
C LEU A 255 -12.44 -5.54 -12.05
N ILE A 256 -11.25 -5.83 -11.51
CA ILE A 256 -11.08 -6.66 -10.31
C ILE A 256 -11.86 -6.04 -9.14
N LEU A 257 -11.72 -4.73 -8.93
CA LEU A 257 -12.46 -3.98 -7.93
C LEU A 257 -13.97 -4.20 -8.07
N LEU A 258 -14.50 -4.03 -9.29
CA LEU A 258 -15.93 -4.16 -9.55
C LEU A 258 -16.43 -5.59 -9.37
N LEU A 259 -15.67 -6.60 -9.82
CA LEU A 259 -16.05 -8.01 -9.70
C LEU A 259 -16.05 -8.48 -8.23
N ILE A 260 -15.03 -8.11 -7.45
CA ILE A 260 -14.99 -8.45 -6.02
C ILE A 260 -16.08 -7.69 -5.26
N SER A 261 -16.33 -6.42 -5.60
CA SER A 261 -17.44 -5.65 -5.00
C SER A 261 -18.80 -6.28 -5.33
N ALA A 262 -19.01 -6.69 -6.59
CA ALA A 262 -20.23 -7.39 -6.99
C ALA A 262 -20.39 -8.74 -6.26
N ALA A 263 -19.29 -9.49 -6.09
CA ALA A 263 -19.28 -10.71 -5.30
C ALA A 263 -19.66 -10.45 -3.84
N GLY A 264 -19.10 -9.41 -3.23
CA GLY A 264 -19.45 -8.97 -1.88
C GLY A 264 -20.95 -8.64 -1.76
N ALA A 265 -21.52 -7.88 -2.70
CA ALA A 265 -22.95 -7.58 -2.71
C ALA A 265 -23.82 -8.85 -2.88
N ALA A 266 -23.42 -9.79 -3.73
CA ALA A 266 -24.11 -11.07 -3.93
C ALA A 266 -24.05 -11.98 -2.68
N ILE A 267 -22.88 -12.08 -2.03
CA ILE A 267 -22.73 -12.79 -0.76
C ILE A 267 -23.59 -12.13 0.32
N ARG A 268 -23.66 -10.80 0.33
CA ARG A 268 -24.55 -10.11 1.25
C ARG A 268 -26.00 -10.49 0.99
N GLU A 269 -26.42 -10.54 -0.26
CA GLU A 269 -27.77 -10.97 -0.63
C GLU A 269 -28.11 -12.36 -0.11
N PHE A 270 -27.17 -13.32 -0.21
CA PHE A 270 -27.31 -14.65 0.39
C PHE A 270 -27.71 -14.55 1.87
N PHE A 271 -26.92 -13.84 2.70
CA PHE A 271 -27.22 -13.72 4.13
C PHE A 271 -28.55 -13.02 4.40
N VAL A 272 -28.88 -12.06 3.56
CA VAL A 272 -30.04 -11.20 3.67
C VAL A 272 -31.32 -12.01 3.41
N VAL A 273 -31.39 -12.85 2.37
CA VAL A 273 -32.62 -13.59 2.02
C VAL A 273 -32.70 -15.04 2.52
N ARG A 274 -31.63 -15.60 3.10
CA ARG A 274 -31.53 -17.02 3.50
C ARG A 274 -32.72 -17.60 4.26
N LEU A 275 -33.34 -16.82 5.14
CA LEU A 275 -34.45 -17.28 5.98
C LEU A 275 -35.80 -17.26 5.25
N LYS A 276 -36.03 -16.28 4.36
CA LYS A 276 -37.33 -16.06 3.69
C LYS A 276 -37.40 -16.65 2.29
N ASN A 277 -36.26 -16.77 1.60
CA ASN A 277 -36.18 -17.31 0.25
C ASN A 277 -34.88 -18.11 0.07
N PRO A 278 -34.86 -19.38 0.50
CA PRO A 278 -33.65 -20.23 0.44
C PRO A 278 -33.14 -20.45 -0.99
N THR A 279 -34.02 -20.50 -1.98
CA THR A 279 -33.65 -20.68 -3.39
C THR A 279 -32.85 -19.48 -3.89
N ARG A 280 -33.40 -18.26 -3.76
CA ARG A 280 -32.70 -17.01 -4.13
C ARG A 280 -31.39 -16.87 -3.36
N SER A 281 -31.37 -17.24 -2.08
CA SER A 281 -30.15 -17.24 -1.26
C SER A 281 -29.05 -18.06 -1.92
N LYS A 282 -29.30 -19.34 -2.19
CA LYS A 282 -28.32 -20.25 -2.79
C LYS A 282 -27.82 -19.74 -4.14
N THR A 283 -28.70 -19.19 -4.98
CA THR A 283 -28.32 -18.59 -6.27
C THR A 283 -27.31 -17.46 -6.11
N PHE A 284 -27.58 -16.47 -5.24
CA PHE A 284 -26.66 -15.35 -5.04
C PHE A 284 -25.37 -15.75 -4.31
N GLY A 285 -25.44 -16.76 -3.42
CA GLY A 285 -24.24 -17.36 -2.82
C GLY A 285 -23.33 -17.99 -3.88
N ALA A 286 -23.90 -18.77 -4.80
CA ALA A 286 -23.16 -19.35 -5.91
C ALA A 286 -22.57 -18.29 -6.84
N ILE A 287 -23.34 -17.25 -7.22
CA ILE A 287 -22.84 -16.12 -8.02
C ILE A 287 -21.65 -15.46 -7.35
N GLY A 288 -21.73 -15.17 -6.05
CA GLY A 288 -20.62 -14.55 -5.30
C GLY A 288 -19.36 -15.41 -5.31
N ILE A 289 -19.49 -16.72 -5.08
CA ILE A 289 -18.36 -17.66 -5.11
C ILE A 289 -17.76 -17.74 -6.52
N CYS A 290 -18.59 -17.87 -7.56
CA CYS A 290 -18.14 -17.93 -8.95
C CYS A 290 -17.40 -16.65 -9.37
N LEU A 291 -17.87 -15.47 -8.94
CA LEU A 291 -17.17 -14.21 -9.21
C LEU A 291 -15.80 -14.17 -8.55
N ILE A 292 -15.67 -14.58 -7.28
CA ILE A 292 -14.38 -14.64 -6.58
C ILE A 292 -13.43 -15.62 -7.27
N LEU A 293 -13.89 -16.85 -7.56
CA LEU A 293 -13.08 -17.84 -8.26
C LEU A 293 -12.69 -17.36 -9.65
N GLY A 294 -13.60 -16.71 -10.37
CA GLY A 294 -13.34 -16.11 -11.67
C GLY A 294 -12.24 -15.06 -11.59
N VAL A 295 -12.29 -14.16 -10.59
CA VAL A 295 -11.22 -13.18 -10.36
C VAL A 295 -9.90 -13.88 -10.04
N VAL A 296 -9.88 -14.84 -9.11
CA VAL A 296 -8.66 -15.57 -8.74
C VAL A 296 -8.03 -16.26 -9.94
N ILE A 297 -8.83 -16.91 -10.78
CA ILE A 297 -8.37 -17.55 -12.02
C ILE A 297 -7.88 -16.51 -13.02
N PHE A 298 -8.61 -15.40 -13.18
CA PHE A 298 -8.24 -14.32 -14.10
C PHE A 298 -6.96 -13.59 -13.70
N THR A 299 -6.73 -13.41 -12.40
CA THR A 299 -5.50 -12.80 -11.86
C THR A 299 -4.37 -13.79 -11.66
N ARG A 300 -4.61 -15.09 -11.89
CA ARG A 300 -3.56 -16.10 -11.81
C ARG A 300 -2.62 -15.86 -12.98
N GLU A 301 -1.35 -15.61 -12.67
CA GLU A 301 -0.32 -15.59 -13.69
C GLU A 301 -0.28 -16.96 -14.38
N ASN A 302 -0.46 -16.97 -15.70
CA ASN A 302 -0.28 -18.17 -16.51
C ASN A 302 1.20 -18.54 -16.49
N THR A 303 1.60 -19.35 -15.50
CA THR A 303 2.91 -20.03 -15.46
C THR A 303 3.04 -21.11 -16.53
N GLY A 304 2.27 -21.03 -17.62
CA GLY A 304 2.03 -22.12 -18.57
C GLY A 304 2.39 -21.83 -20.02
N ASN A 305 3.07 -20.71 -20.33
CA ASN A 305 3.54 -20.47 -21.70
C ASN A 305 4.87 -19.70 -21.80
N THR A 306 5.75 -19.88 -20.82
CA THR A 306 7.19 -19.59 -20.97
C THR A 306 7.98 -20.88 -20.78
N ALA A 307 7.64 -21.89 -21.59
CA ALA A 307 8.64 -22.87 -21.98
C ALA A 307 9.62 -22.16 -22.92
N VAL A 308 10.84 -21.98 -22.42
CA VAL A 308 12.06 -21.69 -23.18
C VAL A 308 11.99 -20.44 -24.07
N ALA A 309 12.26 -19.29 -23.46
CA ALA A 309 13.25 -18.40 -24.05
C ALA A 309 14.55 -18.58 -23.24
N GLN A 310 15.30 -19.63 -23.56
CA GLN A 310 16.75 -19.49 -23.53
C GLN A 310 17.05 -18.37 -24.53
N GLU A 311 17.26 -17.14 -24.07
CA GLU A 311 18.11 -16.19 -24.77
C GLU A 311 18.45 -15.00 -23.89
N SER A 312 19.77 -14.77 -23.80
CA SER A 312 20.48 -13.67 -23.16
C SER A 312 20.08 -13.45 -21.69
N HIS A 313 20.82 -14.00 -20.72
CA HIS A 313 22.05 -13.30 -20.29
C HIS A 313 22.30 -12.08 -21.17
N HIS A 314 21.55 -10.99 -20.93
CA HIS A 314 22.25 -9.73 -20.86
C HIS A 314 23.26 -9.95 -19.73
N ASP A 315 24.43 -10.45 -20.13
CA ASP A 315 25.64 -9.70 -19.88
C ASP A 315 25.28 -8.24 -20.21
N ALA A 316 24.63 -7.55 -19.25
CA ALA A 316 25.07 -6.22 -18.92
C ALA A 316 26.57 -6.40 -18.88
N PRO A 317 27.32 -5.80 -19.83
CA PRO A 317 28.74 -6.09 -19.95
C PRO A 317 29.21 -6.01 -18.53
N ALA A 318 29.73 -7.14 -18.02
CA ALA A 318 30.44 -7.11 -16.78
C ALA A 318 31.28 -5.86 -16.98
N ALA A 319 31.13 -4.87 -16.12
CA ALA A 319 32.21 -3.95 -15.94
C ALA A 319 33.34 -4.78 -15.31
N GLN A 320 33.85 -5.82 -16.00
CA GLN A 320 35.17 -5.75 -16.59
C GLN A 320 35.36 -4.29 -17.04
N ALA A 321 35.70 -3.47 -16.05
CA ALA A 321 36.80 -2.57 -16.21
C ALA A 321 37.90 -3.41 -16.86
N ALA A 322 37.87 -3.47 -18.19
CA ALA A 322 39.05 -3.72 -18.97
C ALA A 322 40.07 -2.80 -18.31
N VAL A 323 41.12 -3.44 -17.81
CA VAL A 323 42.24 -2.77 -17.16
C VAL A 323 42.95 -2.00 -18.27
N ALA A 324 42.36 -0.89 -18.70
CA ALA A 324 42.99 0.11 -19.52
C ALA A 324 43.95 0.85 -18.60
N THR A 325 45.20 0.38 -18.63
CA THR A 325 46.38 0.96 -17.99
C THR A 325 46.71 2.29 -18.66
N THR A 326 46.06 3.37 -18.23
CA THR A 326 46.62 4.73 -18.35
C THR A 326 46.12 5.54 -17.15
N SER A 327 46.94 5.65 -16.09
CA SER A 327 46.79 6.71 -15.11
C SER A 327 47.11 8.04 -15.78
N ALA A 328 46.42 9.12 -15.42
CA ALA A 328 46.87 10.46 -15.81
C ALA A 328 48.32 10.68 -15.34
N GLU A 329 49.18 11.27 -16.19
CA GLU A 329 50.60 11.47 -15.88
C GLU A 329 50.77 12.14 -14.50
N GLY A 330 51.47 11.45 -13.59
CA GLY A 330 51.77 11.91 -12.24
C GLY A 330 50.81 11.44 -11.14
N MET A 331 49.69 10.80 -11.49
CA MET A 331 48.75 10.25 -10.50
C MET A 331 49.09 8.81 -10.11
N GLY A 332 48.70 8.40 -8.90
CA GLY A 332 48.87 7.05 -8.38
C GLY A 332 47.61 6.20 -8.53
N LEU A 333 47.80 4.88 -8.46
CA LEU A 333 46.75 3.88 -8.49
C LEU A 333 46.77 3.10 -7.18
N VAL A 334 45.64 3.03 -6.48
CA VAL A 334 45.49 2.14 -5.33
C VAL A 334 44.66 0.95 -5.75
N LYS A 335 45.19 -0.26 -5.57
CA LYS A 335 44.48 -1.51 -5.85
C LYS A 335 44.57 -2.43 -4.66
N GLY A 336 43.58 -3.29 -4.52
CA GLY A 336 43.61 -4.23 -3.43
C GLY A 336 42.52 -5.27 -3.50
N VAL A 337 42.58 -6.17 -2.53
CA VAL A 337 41.58 -7.22 -2.34
C VAL A 337 41.10 -7.17 -0.90
N VAL A 338 39.81 -7.36 -0.71
CA VAL A 338 39.20 -7.54 0.60
C VAL A 338 38.93 -9.02 0.82
N GLU A 339 39.64 -9.57 1.79
CA GLU A 339 39.55 -10.96 2.21
C GLU A 339 38.62 -11.11 3.41
N PHE A 340 38.10 -12.32 3.57
CA PHE A 340 37.36 -12.76 4.74
C PHE A 340 38.11 -13.90 5.42
N ASP A 341 38.50 -13.69 6.67
CA ASP A 341 39.17 -14.67 7.53
C ASP A 341 38.15 -15.60 8.18
N GLY A 342 38.39 -16.91 8.02
CA GLY A 342 37.56 -18.00 8.54
C GLY A 342 36.46 -18.48 7.59
N ASP A 343 35.63 -19.38 8.10
CA ASP A 343 34.52 -19.94 7.33
C ASP A 343 33.45 -18.87 7.06
N ALA A 344 33.06 -18.74 5.80
CA ALA A 344 32.00 -17.83 5.39
C ALA A 344 30.73 -18.10 6.21
N PRO A 345 30.17 -17.10 6.92
CA PRO A 345 28.94 -17.28 7.66
C PRO A 345 27.84 -17.78 6.72
N GLN A 346 27.02 -18.71 7.20
CA GLN A 346 25.88 -19.16 6.42
C GLN A 346 24.94 -17.98 6.18
N THR A 347 24.70 -17.64 4.92
CA THR A 347 23.75 -16.60 4.52
C THR A 347 22.34 -17.00 4.95
N GLU A 348 21.58 -16.05 5.50
CA GLU A 348 20.20 -16.29 5.91
C GLU A 348 19.33 -16.69 4.72
N LYS A 349 18.59 -17.78 4.86
CA LYS A 349 17.57 -18.20 3.88
C LYS A 349 16.37 -17.27 3.96
N LEU A 350 15.99 -16.68 2.84
CA LEU A 350 14.83 -15.81 2.75
C LEU A 350 13.53 -16.62 2.67
N LEU A 351 12.60 -16.34 3.58
CA LEU A 351 11.24 -16.88 3.52
C LEU A 351 10.37 -16.02 2.59
N LEU A 352 10.48 -16.29 1.30
CA LEU A 352 9.83 -15.49 0.26
C LEU A 352 8.36 -15.93 0.03
N PRO A 353 7.42 -14.96 -0.13
CA PRO A 353 6.11 -15.24 -0.68
C PRO A 353 6.21 -15.83 -2.10
N PHE A 354 5.19 -16.57 -2.53
CA PHE A 354 5.17 -17.29 -3.82
C PHE A 354 5.66 -16.43 -5.01
N ALA A 355 5.17 -15.20 -5.11
CA ALA A 355 5.52 -14.28 -6.20
C ALA A 355 7.03 -13.97 -6.25
N CYS A 356 7.69 -13.83 -5.09
CA CYS A 356 9.14 -13.62 -5.02
C CYS A 356 9.90 -14.94 -5.16
N ALA A 357 9.39 -16.03 -4.60
CA ALA A 357 10.01 -17.35 -4.68
C ALA A 357 10.08 -17.87 -6.12
N SER A 358 9.12 -17.51 -6.99
CA SER A 358 9.12 -17.92 -8.40
C SER A 358 10.25 -17.34 -9.24
N HIS A 359 11.01 -16.36 -8.73
CA HIS A 359 12.22 -15.88 -9.39
C HIS A 359 13.42 -16.83 -9.25
N TYR A 360 13.34 -17.82 -8.35
CA TYR A 360 14.46 -18.68 -8.00
C TYR A 360 14.18 -20.14 -8.31
N ASN A 361 15.19 -20.84 -8.84
CA ASN A 361 15.18 -22.30 -8.95
C ASN A 361 15.66 -22.91 -7.62
N GLY A 362 14.82 -22.84 -6.59
CA GLY A 362 15.11 -23.36 -5.24
C GLY A 362 15.07 -22.28 -4.17
N ASP A 363 15.90 -22.43 -3.15
CA ASP A 363 15.96 -21.51 -2.01
C ASP A 363 16.65 -20.20 -2.38
N ALA A 364 16.10 -19.08 -1.93
CA ALA A 364 16.71 -17.76 -2.03
C ALA A 364 17.42 -17.39 -0.73
N TYR A 365 18.54 -16.69 -0.84
CA TYR A 365 19.36 -16.28 0.31
C TYR A 365 19.60 -14.77 0.29
N SER A 366 19.79 -14.20 1.48
CA SER A 366 20.13 -12.79 1.66
C SER A 366 21.46 -12.46 0.99
N ASN A 367 21.49 -11.36 0.24
CA ASN A 367 22.72 -10.82 -0.37
C ASN A 367 23.55 -9.93 0.58
N GLU A 368 23.30 -10.01 1.89
CA GLU A 368 23.99 -9.23 2.93
C GLU A 368 25.45 -9.62 3.11
N ILE A 369 25.77 -10.91 3.01
CA ILE A 369 27.14 -11.43 3.12
C ILE A 369 27.41 -12.24 1.86
N LEU A 370 28.26 -11.71 0.98
CA LEU A 370 28.64 -12.39 -0.26
C LEU A 370 30.14 -12.63 -0.25
N ILE A 371 30.52 -13.88 0.03
CA ILE A 371 31.91 -14.34 0.07
C ILE A 371 32.12 -15.41 -1.00
N LYS A 372 33.14 -15.23 -1.85
CA LYS A 372 33.53 -16.19 -2.89
C LYS A 372 35.02 -16.45 -2.77
N ASN A 373 35.41 -17.71 -2.53
CA ASN A 373 36.81 -18.11 -2.35
C ASN A 373 37.56 -17.27 -1.29
N GLY A 374 36.91 -16.96 -0.16
CA GLY A 374 37.48 -16.11 0.89
C GLY A 374 37.56 -14.63 0.54
N LYS A 375 36.93 -14.17 -0.55
CA LYS A 375 36.91 -12.76 -0.97
C LYS A 375 35.54 -12.13 -0.77
N LEU A 376 35.51 -10.91 -0.25
CA LEU A 376 34.28 -10.25 0.21
C LEU A 376 33.78 -9.19 -0.78
N LYS A 377 32.58 -9.40 -1.34
CA LYS A 377 31.87 -8.43 -2.19
C LYS A 377 31.15 -7.38 -1.33
N ASN A 378 30.72 -6.27 -1.93
CA ASN A 378 29.91 -5.21 -1.30
C ASN A 378 30.65 -4.40 -0.21
N VAL A 379 31.98 -4.31 -0.30
CA VAL A 379 32.80 -3.49 0.60
C VAL A 379 33.06 -2.15 -0.08
N LEU A 380 32.68 -1.04 0.55
CA LEU A 380 33.04 0.30 0.09
C LEU A 380 34.43 0.63 0.62
N VAL A 381 35.39 0.85 -0.28
CA VAL A 381 36.74 1.35 0.05
C VAL A 381 36.83 2.80 -0.42
N ARG A 382 37.20 3.73 0.47
CA ARG A 382 37.27 5.18 0.17
C ARG A 382 38.40 5.88 0.90
N VAL A 383 38.82 7.03 0.39
CA VAL A 383 39.76 7.93 1.08
C VAL A 383 38.98 8.83 2.05
N VAL A 384 39.39 8.86 3.33
CA VAL A 384 38.73 9.67 4.38
C VAL A 384 39.59 10.80 4.95
N LYS A 385 40.90 10.79 4.73
CA LYS A 385 41.83 11.89 5.08
C LYS A 385 42.94 12.02 4.02
N GLY A 386 43.59 13.19 3.97
CA GLY A 386 44.63 13.53 2.97
C GLY A 386 44.11 14.32 1.75
N LEU A 387 42.82 14.69 1.80
CA LEU A 387 42.13 15.47 0.76
C LEU A 387 41.73 16.87 1.25
N GLU A 388 42.22 17.28 2.41
CA GLU A 388 41.87 18.55 3.03
C GLU A 388 42.27 19.73 2.12
N GLY A 389 41.35 20.68 1.93
CA GLY A 389 41.56 21.84 1.07
C GLY A 389 41.48 21.56 -0.43
N LYS A 390 41.24 20.31 -0.86
CA LYS A 390 40.99 19.96 -2.27
C LYS A 390 39.49 20.04 -2.58
N THR A 391 39.16 20.40 -3.81
CA THR A 391 37.79 20.46 -4.32
C THR A 391 37.66 19.62 -5.57
N PHE A 392 36.58 18.87 -5.69
CA PHE A 392 36.33 17.94 -6.78
C PHE A 392 35.03 18.31 -7.49
N THR A 393 35.14 18.83 -8.70
CA THR A 393 34.00 19.35 -9.51
C THR A 393 33.59 18.41 -10.64
N ASP A 394 34.36 17.34 -10.84
CA ASP A 394 34.11 16.26 -11.77
C ASP A 394 32.98 15.35 -11.28
N VAL A 395 31.77 15.59 -11.77
CA VAL A 395 30.62 14.72 -11.51
C VAL A 395 30.38 13.85 -12.75
N PRO A 396 30.46 12.51 -12.64
CA PRO A 396 30.19 11.64 -13.78
C PRO A 396 28.77 11.86 -14.32
N ALA A 397 28.64 11.90 -15.66
CA ALA A 397 27.35 12.08 -16.32
C ALA A 397 26.50 10.79 -16.29
N GLU A 398 27.15 9.63 -16.29
CA GLU A 398 26.51 8.32 -16.26
C GLU A 398 25.81 8.10 -14.91
N PRO A 399 24.54 7.69 -14.90
CA PRO A 399 23.84 7.41 -13.64
C PRO A 399 24.40 6.17 -12.95
N VAL A 400 24.40 6.20 -11.62
CA VAL A 400 24.58 4.99 -10.81
C VAL A 400 23.27 4.24 -10.79
N ILE A 401 23.28 2.96 -11.17
CA ILE A 401 22.07 2.13 -11.24
C ILE A 401 21.91 1.33 -9.94
N VAL A 402 20.69 1.29 -9.42
CA VAL A 402 20.26 0.42 -8.32
C VAL A 402 18.94 -0.24 -8.72
N ASP A 403 18.96 -1.52 -9.00
CA ASP A 403 17.80 -2.26 -9.52
C ASP A 403 17.13 -3.11 -8.44
N GLN A 404 15.83 -3.33 -8.58
CA GLN A 404 15.04 -4.29 -7.83
C GLN A 404 14.77 -5.49 -8.74
N VAL A 405 15.47 -6.58 -8.46
CA VAL A 405 15.43 -7.80 -9.28
C VAL A 405 15.46 -9.03 -8.38
N GLY A 406 14.58 -9.99 -8.65
CA GLY A 406 14.40 -11.19 -7.83
C GLY A 406 13.94 -10.88 -6.40
N CYS A 407 13.18 -9.81 -6.19
CA CYS A 407 12.85 -9.28 -4.88
C CYS A 407 14.07 -9.00 -3.98
N GLN A 408 15.18 -8.54 -4.57
CA GLN A 408 16.36 -8.01 -3.88
C GLN A 408 16.85 -6.74 -4.60
N TYR A 409 17.68 -5.94 -3.93
CA TYR A 409 18.37 -4.82 -4.59
C TYR A 409 19.72 -5.28 -5.13
N GLU A 410 20.04 -4.93 -6.38
CA GLU A 410 21.36 -5.12 -6.98
C GLU A 410 21.85 -3.81 -7.63
N PRO A 411 23.08 -3.33 -7.34
CA PRO A 411 23.95 -3.85 -6.29
C PRO A 411 23.40 -3.52 -4.89
N ARG A 412 23.78 -4.32 -3.89
CA ARG A 412 23.46 -4.03 -2.48
C ARG A 412 24.15 -2.77 -1.97
N VAL A 413 25.37 -2.50 -2.44
CA VAL A 413 26.13 -1.29 -2.11
C VAL A 413 26.50 -0.59 -3.41
N ALA A 414 26.06 0.66 -3.53
CA ALA A 414 26.36 1.56 -4.64
C ALA A 414 27.04 2.82 -4.12
N ALA A 415 27.84 3.48 -4.95
CA ALA A 415 28.49 4.73 -4.58
C ALA A 415 28.37 5.76 -5.72
N ALA A 416 27.93 6.97 -5.39
CA ALA A 416 27.68 8.06 -6.32
C ALA A 416 28.35 9.35 -5.82
N ARG A 417 28.75 10.22 -6.75
CA ARG A 417 29.19 11.59 -6.39
C ARG A 417 27.99 12.45 -5.99
N VAL A 418 28.21 13.43 -5.12
CA VAL A 418 27.26 14.53 -4.92
C VAL A 418 26.94 15.17 -6.27
N GLY A 419 25.66 15.34 -6.57
CA GLY A 419 25.19 15.85 -7.86
C GLY A 419 25.09 14.80 -8.98
N GLN A 420 25.62 13.59 -8.80
CA GLN A 420 25.45 12.50 -9.77
C GLN A 420 24.03 11.94 -9.71
N LYS A 421 23.52 11.52 -10.86
CA LYS A 421 22.23 10.83 -10.94
C LYS A 421 22.35 9.42 -10.38
N VAL A 422 21.38 9.03 -9.56
CA VAL A 422 21.15 7.64 -9.15
C VAL A 422 19.81 7.22 -9.73
N GLU A 423 19.83 6.20 -10.58
CA GLU A 423 18.63 5.64 -11.21
C GLU A 423 18.23 4.35 -10.51
N PHE A 424 17.05 4.37 -9.90
CA PHE A 424 16.41 3.19 -9.35
C PHE A 424 15.53 2.55 -10.40
N ILE A 425 15.66 1.23 -10.56
CA ILE A 425 14.90 0.44 -11.53
C ILE A 425 14.10 -0.62 -10.75
N ASN A 426 12.95 -1.01 -11.29
CA ASN A 426 12.24 -2.21 -10.88
C ASN A 426 12.15 -3.20 -12.03
N SER A 427 13.11 -4.10 -12.15
CA SER A 427 13.10 -5.14 -13.19
C SER A 427 12.13 -6.29 -12.90
N ASP A 428 11.59 -6.39 -11.69
CA ASP A 428 10.56 -7.36 -11.34
C ASP A 428 9.18 -6.97 -11.87
N ALA A 429 8.36 -7.97 -12.22
CA ALA A 429 6.94 -7.78 -12.53
C ALA A 429 6.07 -7.74 -11.27
N LEU A 430 6.64 -7.21 -10.18
CA LEU A 430 6.03 -7.15 -8.86
C LEU A 430 6.05 -5.72 -8.33
N PHE A 431 5.11 -5.42 -7.44
CA PHE A 431 5.08 -4.12 -6.78
C PHE A 431 6.23 -4.02 -5.79
N HIS A 432 7.10 -3.03 -6.00
CA HIS A 432 8.07 -2.61 -5.00
C HIS A 432 7.93 -1.12 -4.69
N ASN A 433 8.76 -0.63 -3.78
CA ASN A 433 8.93 0.80 -3.57
C ASN A 433 10.35 1.11 -3.13
N VAL A 434 10.84 2.29 -3.51
CA VAL A 434 12.15 2.80 -3.12
C VAL A 434 11.94 3.82 -2.00
N ARG A 435 12.22 3.41 -0.76
CA ARG A 435 12.16 4.28 0.42
C ARG A 435 13.57 4.59 0.90
N SER A 436 13.92 5.87 0.99
CA SER A 436 15.16 6.31 1.60
C SER A 436 15.04 6.46 3.11
N ILE A 437 16.09 6.09 3.83
CA ILE A 437 16.38 6.51 5.20
C ILE A 437 17.70 7.29 5.12
N THR A 438 17.64 8.58 5.47
CA THR A 438 18.73 9.54 5.28
C THR A 438 18.70 10.57 6.41
N ASN A 439 19.89 11.06 6.79
CA ASN A 439 20.10 12.11 7.77
C ASN A 439 20.34 13.48 7.14
N SER A 440 20.88 13.51 5.91
CA SER A 440 21.37 14.75 5.29
C SER A 440 20.59 15.15 4.05
N ASN A 441 20.09 14.18 3.28
CA ASN A 441 19.38 14.38 2.03
C ASN A 441 17.85 14.38 2.22
N GLU A 442 17.12 14.73 1.17
CA GLU A 442 15.66 14.72 1.17
C GLU A 442 15.14 13.27 1.22
N VAL A 443 14.25 13.00 2.17
CA VAL A 443 13.55 11.71 2.27
C VAL A 443 12.58 11.53 1.11
N PHE A 444 12.54 10.33 0.54
CA PHE A 444 11.57 9.93 -0.45
C PHE A 444 11.07 8.50 -0.20
N ASN A 445 9.88 8.24 -0.69
CA ASN A 445 9.29 6.93 -0.76
C ASN A 445 8.49 6.85 -2.06
N ILE A 446 8.98 6.10 -3.03
CA ILE A 446 8.48 6.08 -4.41
C ILE A 446 7.95 4.69 -4.72
N ALA A 447 6.67 4.59 -5.08
CA ALA A 447 6.10 3.33 -5.54
C ALA A 447 6.67 2.96 -6.92
N MET A 448 7.00 1.68 -7.11
CA MET A 448 7.48 1.09 -8.36
C MET A 448 6.60 -0.13 -8.66
N PRO A 449 5.33 0.08 -9.05
CA PRO A 449 4.35 -1.00 -9.22
C PRO A 449 4.65 -1.96 -10.38
N ASN A 450 5.30 -1.49 -11.44
CA ASN A 450 5.42 -2.22 -12.71
C ASN A 450 6.87 -2.58 -13.02
N LYS A 451 7.01 -3.60 -13.89
CA LYS A 451 8.27 -3.94 -14.51
C LYS A 451 8.81 -2.77 -15.34
N ASN A 452 10.09 -2.51 -15.18
CA ASN A 452 10.87 -1.42 -15.78
C ASN A 452 10.46 -0.01 -15.32
N ASP A 453 9.73 0.12 -14.21
CA ASP A 453 9.57 1.45 -13.60
C ASP A 453 10.95 2.01 -13.26
N ARG A 454 11.11 3.33 -13.47
CA ARG A 454 12.37 4.06 -13.28
C ARG A 454 12.14 5.30 -12.43
N PHE A 455 13.03 5.50 -11.47
CA PHE A 455 13.04 6.70 -10.64
C PHE A 455 14.47 7.24 -10.53
N THR A 456 14.69 8.48 -10.96
CA THR A 456 16.01 9.12 -10.84
C THR A 456 16.01 10.09 -9.66
N LYS A 457 17.03 9.97 -8.79
CA LYS A 457 17.31 10.92 -7.71
C LYS A 457 18.71 11.51 -7.88
N VAL A 458 18.84 12.80 -7.55
CA VAL A 458 20.14 13.47 -7.39
C VAL A 458 20.30 13.83 -5.92
N PHE A 459 21.38 13.38 -5.31
CA PHE A 459 21.72 13.69 -3.92
C PHE A 459 22.60 14.93 -3.87
N GLN A 460 22.23 15.87 -3.00
CA GLN A 460 22.82 17.21 -2.95
C GLN A 460 23.84 17.37 -1.83
N LYS A 461 23.90 16.42 -0.89
CA LYS A 461 24.79 16.47 0.26
C LYS A 461 25.55 15.16 0.41
N PRO A 462 26.84 15.22 0.80
CA PRO A 462 27.59 14.03 1.16
C PRO A 462 26.90 13.30 2.31
N GLU A 463 26.85 11.98 2.21
CA GLU A 463 26.25 11.13 3.20
C GLU A 463 26.83 9.73 3.07
N MET A 464 27.32 9.18 4.18
CA MET A 464 27.98 7.88 4.15
C MET A 464 27.06 6.83 3.55
N PHE A 465 25.79 6.78 3.97
CA PHE A 465 24.77 5.98 3.28
C PHE A 465 23.39 6.62 3.33
N VAL A 466 22.76 6.69 2.17
CA VAL A 466 21.30 6.71 2.04
C VAL A 466 20.85 5.25 1.99
N GLN A 467 20.27 4.77 3.09
CA GLN A 467 19.75 3.41 3.13
C GLN A 467 18.47 3.35 2.30
N THR A 468 18.43 2.42 1.35
CA THR A 468 17.34 2.24 0.40
C THR A 468 16.61 0.94 0.71
N LYS A 469 15.34 1.04 1.11
CA LYS A 469 14.51 -0.10 1.53
C LYS A 469 13.26 -0.23 0.68
N CYS A 470 12.78 -1.48 0.54
CA CYS A 470 11.41 -1.74 0.14
C CYS A 470 10.52 -1.82 1.39
N SER A 471 9.43 -1.06 1.40
CA SER A 471 8.43 -1.10 2.48
C SER A 471 7.44 -2.27 2.33
N VAL A 472 7.38 -2.87 1.14
CA VAL A 472 6.54 -4.05 0.88
C VAL A 472 7.28 -5.36 1.16
N HIS A 473 8.59 -5.39 0.91
CA HIS A 473 9.45 -6.55 1.07
C HIS A 473 10.55 -6.24 2.11
N PRO A 474 10.33 -6.55 3.40
CA PRO A 474 11.19 -6.06 4.49
C PRO A 474 12.65 -6.48 4.43
N TRP A 475 12.96 -7.58 3.72
CA TRP A 475 14.32 -8.08 3.52
C TRP A 475 15.11 -7.28 2.47
N MET A 476 14.44 -6.51 1.60
CA MET A 476 15.10 -5.75 0.55
C MET A 476 15.75 -4.48 1.12
N ASN A 477 17.09 -4.48 1.12
CA ASN A 477 17.90 -3.40 1.63
C ASN A 477 19.10 -3.16 0.71
N ALA A 478 19.42 -1.89 0.47
CA ALA A 478 20.62 -1.44 -0.23
C ALA A 478 21.16 -0.13 0.37
N TYR A 479 22.39 0.20 0.01
CA TYR A 479 23.12 1.35 0.52
C TYR A 479 23.66 2.16 -0.63
N VAL A 480 23.24 3.42 -0.74
CA VAL A 480 23.80 4.36 -1.70
C VAL A 480 24.69 5.33 -0.95
N ALA A 481 26.00 5.18 -1.14
CA ALA A 481 27.00 6.03 -0.55
C ALA A 481 27.18 7.30 -1.40
N VAL A 482 27.01 8.48 -0.80
CA VAL A 482 27.08 9.76 -1.52
C VAL A 482 28.37 10.48 -1.16
N MET A 483 29.33 10.49 -2.09
CA MET A 483 30.70 10.96 -1.87
C MET A 483 30.93 12.36 -2.46
N ASP A 484 31.69 13.20 -1.76
CA ASP A 484 32.11 14.52 -2.24
C ASP A 484 33.35 14.48 -3.16
N ASN A 485 34.10 13.38 -3.14
CA ASN A 485 35.34 13.18 -3.90
C ASN A 485 35.30 11.87 -4.72
N PRO A 486 36.12 11.72 -5.78
CA PRO A 486 36.10 10.55 -6.66
C PRO A 486 36.84 9.33 -6.11
N PHE A 487 37.49 9.44 -4.95
CA PHE A 487 38.46 8.44 -4.51
C PHE A 487 37.79 7.34 -3.67
N TYR A 488 36.98 6.53 -4.35
CA TYR A 488 36.29 5.38 -3.78
C TYR A 488 36.11 4.25 -4.79
N SER A 489 35.84 3.05 -4.29
CA SER A 489 35.52 1.86 -5.07
C SER A 489 34.65 0.93 -4.22
N VAL A 490 33.73 0.20 -4.85
CA VAL A 490 33.01 -0.92 -4.21
C VAL A 490 33.61 -2.22 -4.72
N THR A 491 33.82 -3.20 -3.84
CA THR A 491 34.44 -4.47 -4.24
C THR A 491 33.56 -5.29 -5.19
N ASN A 492 34.21 -5.91 -6.17
CA ASN A 492 33.57 -6.83 -7.10
C ASN A 492 33.40 -8.24 -6.49
N GLU A 493 32.95 -9.22 -7.30
CA GLU A 493 32.76 -10.61 -6.85
C GLU A 493 34.04 -11.31 -6.37
N ASN A 494 35.21 -10.80 -6.75
CA ASN A 494 36.51 -11.31 -6.34
C ASN A 494 37.09 -10.51 -5.16
N GLY A 495 36.29 -9.63 -4.54
CA GLY A 495 36.70 -8.76 -3.45
C GLY A 495 37.67 -7.65 -3.89
N GLU A 496 37.87 -7.43 -5.18
CA GLU A 496 38.87 -6.48 -5.69
C GLU A 496 38.31 -5.05 -5.70
N PHE A 497 39.16 -4.09 -5.36
CA PHE A 497 38.87 -2.66 -5.48
C PHE A 497 40.00 -1.92 -6.20
N ALA A 498 39.67 -0.80 -6.86
CA ALA A 498 40.66 0.05 -7.51
C ALA A 498 40.25 1.53 -7.44
N ILE A 499 41.10 2.35 -6.82
CA ILE A 499 40.95 3.81 -6.76
C ILE A 499 42.00 4.41 -7.71
N LYS A 500 41.53 5.03 -8.78
CA LYS A 500 42.38 5.60 -9.84
C LYS A 500 42.61 7.09 -9.60
N ASP A 501 43.64 7.60 -10.27
CA ASP A 501 43.96 9.03 -10.39
C ASP A 501 44.13 9.75 -9.04
N LEU A 502 44.56 9.02 -8.00
CA LEU A 502 44.79 9.57 -6.66
C LEU A 502 46.13 10.31 -6.66
N PRO A 503 46.18 11.63 -6.36
CA PRO A 503 47.44 12.37 -6.37
C PRO A 503 48.44 11.80 -5.38
N PRO A 504 49.76 11.93 -5.62
CA PRO A 504 50.76 11.51 -4.66
C PRO A 504 50.56 12.19 -3.30
N GLY A 505 50.71 11.44 -2.21
CA GLY A 505 50.47 11.93 -0.86
C GLY A 505 50.24 10.82 0.17
N HIS A 506 50.01 11.26 1.40
CA HIS A 506 49.66 10.40 2.53
C HIS A 506 48.14 10.44 2.76
N TYR A 507 47.49 9.29 2.83
CA TYR A 507 46.03 9.18 2.91
C TYR A 507 45.60 8.12 3.92
N THR A 508 44.43 8.33 4.51
CA THR A 508 43.73 7.27 5.25
C THR A 508 42.68 6.65 4.34
N LEU A 509 42.80 5.35 4.07
CA LEU A 509 41.74 4.53 3.48
C LEU A 509 40.80 4.01 4.57
N GLU A 510 39.53 3.92 4.22
CA GLU A 510 38.47 3.29 4.99
C GLU A 510 37.80 2.20 4.15
N ALA A 511 37.73 0.98 4.66
CA ALA A 511 36.94 -0.11 4.10
C ALA A 511 35.73 -0.37 5.01
N TRP A 512 34.51 -0.31 4.47
CA TRP A 512 33.27 -0.53 5.19
C TRP A 512 32.47 -1.68 4.59
N HIS A 513 31.97 -2.57 5.45
CA HIS A 513 30.99 -3.59 5.12
C HIS A 513 29.80 -3.51 6.10
N GLU A 514 28.58 -3.69 5.60
CA GLU A 514 27.34 -3.55 6.39
C GLU A 514 27.34 -4.35 7.70
N VAL A 515 27.76 -5.61 7.65
CA VAL A 515 27.79 -6.51 8.81
C VAL A 515 29.06 -6.35 9.65
N PHE A 516 30.22 -6.27 8.99
CA PHE A 516 31.52 -6.40 9.66
C PHE A 516 32.06 -5.03 10.12
N GLY A 517 31.42 -3.94 9.73
CA GLY A 517 31.76 -2.58 10.13
C GLY A 517 32.92 -2.01 9.32
N THR A 518 33.73 -1.19 9.98
CA THR A 518 34.76 -0.37 9.33
C THR A 518 36.18 -0.80 9.73
N GLN A 519 37.10 -0.78 8.78
CA GLN A 519 38.55 -0.80 9.01
C GLN A 519 39.22 0.41 8.33
N THR A 520 40.33 0.86 8.89
CA THR A 520 41.10 1.98 8.33
C THR A 520 42.59 1.65 8.20
N LYS A 521 43.23 2.15 7.15
CA LYS A 521 44.68 2.02 6.92
C LYS A 521 45.27 3.33 6.42
N GLU A 522 46.47 3.67 6.90
CA GLU A 522 47.25 4.77 6.33
C GLU A 522 48.09 4.25 5.16
N ILE A 523 48.13 5.01 4.07
CA ILE A 523 48.83 4.65 2.84
C ILE A 523 49.66 5.82 2.31
N ASP A 524 50.77 5.51 1.65
CA ASP A 524 51.55 6.45 0.86
C ASP A 524 51.41 6.15 -0.62
N VAL A 525 50.95 7.14 -1.38
CA VAL A 525 50.75 7.06 -2.82
C VAL A 525 51.86 7.83 -3.51
N LYS A 526 52.59 7.16 -4.41
CA LYS A 526 53.68 7.76 -5.20
C LYS A 526 53.21 8.05 -6.62
N ALA A 527 53.86 9.02 -7.27
CA ALA A 527 53.55 9.39 -8.65
C ALA A 527 53.81 8.22 -9.61
N ASN A 528 52.83 7.92 -10.47
CA ASN A 528 52.88 6.82 -11.45
C ASN A 528 53.14 5.44 -10.83
N ASP A 529 52.81 5.24 -9.55
CA ASP A 529 53.01 3.97 -8.85
C ASP A 529 51.67 3.30 -8.54
N THR A 530 51.71 1.98 -8.32
CA THR A 530 50.56 1.20 -7.85
C THR A 530 50.76 0.80 -6.40
N THR A 531 50.04 1.46 -5.49
CA THR A 531 49.98 1.05 -4.08
C THR A 531 49.02 -0.14 -3.95
N LYS A 532 49.52 -1.25 -3.39
CA LYS A 532 48.71 -2.46 -3.15
C LYS A 532 48.32 -2.54 -1.68
N GLU A 533 47.03 -2.69 -1.42
CA GLU A 533 46.48 -2.80 -0.08
C GLU A 533 45.56 -4.01 0.05
N GLU A 534 45.50 -4.57 1.26
CA GLU A 534 44.62 -5.69 1.59
C GLU A 534 43.81 -5.34 2.82
N PHE A 535 42.53 -5.67 2.85
CA PHE A 535 41.71 -5.59 4.06
C PHE A 535 41.23 -7.00 4.40
N GLU A 536 41.23 -7.35 5.67
CA GLU A 536 40.83 -8.68 6.14
C GLU A 536 39.72 -8.53 7.16
N PHE A 537 38.49 -8.86 6.78
CA PHE A 537 37.36 -8.89 7.68
C PHE A 537 37.22 -10.26 8.32
N LYS A 538 36.75 -10.30 9.56
CA LYS A 538 36.42 -11.54 10.26
C LYS A 538 35.06 -11.43 10.90
N LYS A 539 34.48 -12.58 11.23
CA LYS A 539 33.26 -12.63 12.03
C LYS A 539 33.50 -11.92 13.37
N LYS A 540 32.59 -11.05 13.79
CA LYS A 540 32.58 -10.51 15.16
C LYS A 540 32.04 -11.61 16.09
N ASP A 541 32.77 -11.87 17.18
CA ASP A 541 32.39 -12.84 18.22
C ASP A 541 31.07 -12.49 18.91
#